data_AF-A0A7X3Y6W4-F1
#
_entry.id   AF-A0A7X3Y6W4-F1
#
_cell.length_a   1.000
_cell.length_b   1.000
_cell.length_c   1.000
_cell.angle_alpha   90.00
_cell.angle_beta   90.00
_cell.angle_gamma   90.00
#
_symmetry.space_group_name_H-M   'P 1'
#
loop_
_entity.id
_entity.type
_entity.pdbx_description
1 polymer ?
#
loop_
_entity_poly.entity_id
_entity_poly.type
_entity_poly.pdbx_seq_one_letter_code
_entity_poly.pdbx_strand_id
1 'polypeptide(L)'
;MTAAHRRGSMAQGPRTGGRAMAYLFETSTGGMGSRFMSLQVPPDCFRDMARIDWSECFKRVFIDPVTGSISFMAPSASHENRSSSSDLVMMSLDRKGFPVHGMGSTRFRGPGDREAEPDACYYIGAKVQHYLAAVEEGNEALDRFARETPPDLVLEVERSHADRGKPSFYRDLGVTEMWRLDMSENDRDEVAFLDLQAPRGPAPAETSVVLPGATPAFVLEALALAARRRYAELDTLLDRLLLDMRQARPEGRSAEAPGR
;
A
#
# COMPACT_ATOMS: atom_id res chain seq x y z
N MET A 1 21.90 -3.87 13.94
CA MET A 1 22.25 -5.32 13.86
C MET A 1 22.81 -5.65 12.48
N THR A 2 23.93 -6.36 12.42
CA THR A 2 24.63 -6.77 11.20
C THR A 2 23.79 -7.78 10.40
N ALA A 3 23.52 -7.49 9.12
CA ALA A 3 22.73 -8.36 8.25
C ALA A 3 23.40 -9.72 8.04
N ALA A 4 22.76 -10.81 8.49
CA ALA A 4 23.23 -12.16 8.27
C ALA A 4 22.98 -12.58 6.82
N HIS A 5 24.04 -12.63 6.01
CA HIS A 5 23.97 -13.12 4.63
C HIS A 5 24.22 -14.63 4.62
N ARG A 6 23.27 -15.43 4.17
CA ARG A 6 23.54 -16.82 3.74
C ARG A 6 23.71 -16.82 2.23
N ARG A 7 24.96 -16.90 1.76
CA ARG A 7 25.25 -17.14 0.35
C ARG A 7 24.84 -18.56 -0.01
N GLY A 8 23.91 -18.70 -0.97
CA GLY A 8 23.63 -19.96 -1.62
C GLY A 8 24.81 -20.36 -2.52
N SER A 9 25.01 -21.67 -2.70
CA SER A 9 25.98 -22.23 -3.65
C SER A 9 25.71 -21.70 -5.07
N MET A 10 26.76 -21.41 -5.84
CA MET A 10 26.64 -21.22 -7.29
C MET A 10 25.98 -22.46 -7.88
N ALA A 11 24.80 -22.30 -8.49
CA ALA A 11 24.19 -23.36 -9.30
C ALA A 11 24.69 -23.17 -10.74
N GLN A 12 25.50 -24.11 -11.24
CA GLN A 12 25.84 -24.15 -12.66
C GLN A 12 24.62 -24.68 -13.42
N GLY A 13 24.01 -23.85 -14.28
CA GLY A 13 22.96 -24.28 -15.19
C GLY A 13 23.45 -25.33 -16.21
N PRO A 14 22.55 -26.05 -16.89
CA PRO A 14 22.92 -27.10 -17.84
C PRO A 14 23.78 -26.53 -18.97
N ARG A 15 24.90 -27.21 -19.27
CA ARG A 15 25.84 -26.82 -20.31
C ARG A 15 25.32 -27.23 -21.69
N THR A 16 24.67 -26.30 -22.38
CA THR A 16 24.39 -26.43 -23.82
C THR A 16 25.12 -25.31 -24.58
N GLY A 17 26.28 -25.63 -25.17
CA GLY A 17 26.88 -24.91 -26.31
C GLY A 17 27.20 -23.41 -26.21
N GLY A 18 26.92 -22.74 -25.10
CA GLY A 18 27.17 -21.32 -24.86
C GLY A 18 27.81 -21.10 -23.50
N ARG A 19 28.54 -19.99 -23.36
CA ARG A 19 29.26 -19.53 -22.16
C ARG A 19 28.46 -19.85 -20.88
N ALA A 20 29.08 -20.50 -19.89
CA ALA A 20 28.42 -20.81 -18.62
C ALA A 20 27.89 -19.52 -17.95
N MET A 21 26.58 -19.33 -17.95
CA MET A 21 25.90 -18.25 -17.23
C MET A 21 25.81 -18.66 -15.76
N ALA A 22 26.52 -17.97 -14.88
CA ALA A 22 26.41 -18.15 -13.44
C ALA A 22 25.34 -17.20 -12.91
N TYR A 23 24.30 -17.77 -12.31
CA TYR A 23 23.30 -17.02 -11.55
C TYR A 23 23.64 -17.16 -10.07
N LEU A 24 23.61 -16.05 -9.33
CA LEU A 24 23.75 -16.08 -7.88
C LEU A 24 22.39 -15.86 -7.24
N PHE A 25 21.95 -16.86 -6.48
CA PHE A 25 20.78 -16.77 -5.63
C PHE A 25 21.24 -16.45 -4.22
N GLU A 26 20.75 -15.35 -3.68
CA GLU A 26 20.99 -14.96 -2.30
C GLU A 26 19.67 -14.86 -1.56
N THR A 27 19.69 -15.30 -0.31
CA THR A 27 18.58 -14.99 0.61
C THR A 27 19.10 -14.07 1.69
N SER A 28 18.34 -13.02 1.97
CA SER A 28 18.66 -12.06 3.02
C SER A 28 17.43 -11.79 3.87
N THR A 29 17.65 -11.22 5.05
CA THR A 29 16.58 -10.74 5.92
C THR A 29 16.73 -9.24 6.03
N GLY A 30 15.70 -8.51 5.62
CA GLY A 30 15.64 -7.06 5.76
C GLY A 30 15.48 -6.63 7.21
N GLY A 31 15.65 -5.34 7.44
CA GLY A 31 15.61 -4.74 8.78
C GLY A 31 14.31 -4.94 9.56
N MET A 32 13.22 -5.31 8.88
CA MET A 32 11.89 -5.54 9.43
C MET A 32 11.57 -7.03 9.63
N GLY A 33 12.56 -7.91 9.46
CA GLY A 33 12.38 -9.37 9.49
C GLY A 33 11.83 -9.97 8.20
N SER A 34 11.44 -9.14 7.22
CA SER A 34 11.01 -9.56 5.89
C SER A 34 12.14 -10.29 5.18
N ARG A 35 11.86 -11.39 4.51
CA ARG A 35 12.86 -12.20 3.81
C ARG A 35 12.88 -11.82 2.36
N PHE A 36 14.07 -11.74 1.79
CA PHE A 36 14.26 -11.48 0.37
C PHE A 36 14.93 -12.69 -0.26
N MET A 37 14.44 -13.07 -1.43
CA MET A 37 15.16 -13.93 -2.36
C MET A 37 15.59 -13.06 -3.54
N SER A 38 16.89 -12.95 -3.76
CA SER A 38 17.46 -12.11 -4.81
C SER A 38 18.20 -12.97 -5.82
N LEU A 39 17.90 -12.72 -7.09
CA LEU A 39 18.61 -13.26 -8.24
C LEU A 39 19.51 -12.17 -8.81
N GLN A 40 20.81 -12.41 -8.81
CA GLN A 40 21.74 -11.61 -9.60
C GLN A 40 21.80 -12.16 -11.02
N VAL A 41 21.45 -11.31 -11.97
CA VAL A 41 21.35 -11.67 -13.38
C VAL A 41 22.53 -11.07 -14.14
N PRO A 42 23.27 -11.86 -14.93
CA PRO A 42 24.30 -11.32 -15.81
C PRO A 42 23.71 -10.25 -16.77
N PRO A 43 24.45 -9.18 -17.11
CA PRO A 43 23.92 -8.07 -17.91
C PRO A 43 23.26 -8.49 -19.23
N ASP A 44 23.82 -9.50 -19.90
CA ASP A 44 23.31 -10.02 -21.16
C ASP A 44 21.93 -10.70 -21.01
N CYS A 45 21.67 -11.34 -19.87
CA CYS A 45 20.39 -11.96 -19.54
C CYS A 45 19.41 -11.00 -18.87
N PHE A 46 19.90 -9.96 -18.20
CA PHE A 46 19.05 -9.00 -17.50
C PHE A 46 18.07 -8.32 -18.46
N ARG A 47 18.49 -8.02 -19.69
CA ARG A 47 17.60 -7.44 -20.71
C ARG A 47 16.45 -8.38 -21.08
N ASP A 48 16.71 -9.68 -21.20
CA ASP A 48 15.68 -10.65 -21.54
C ASP A 48 14.77 -10.95 -20.34
N MET A 49 15.33 -11.02 -19.13
CA MET A 49 14.54 -11.20 -17.91
C MET A 49 13.72 -9.95 -17.59
N ALA A 50 14.21 -8.75 -17.87
CA ALA A 50 13.46 -7.50 -17.70
C ALA A 50 12.28 -7.36 -18.68
N ARG A 51 12.19 -8.19 -19.72
CA ARG A 51 11.00 -8.26 -20.60
C ARG A 51 9.87 -9.09 -20.00
N ILE A 52 10.17 -9.91 -19.00
CA ILE A 52 9.13 -10.64 -18.26
C ILE A 52 8.53 -9.64 -17.28
N ASP A 53 7.21 -9.50 -17.31
CA ASP A 53 6.51 -8.82 -16.24
C ASP A 53 6.45 -9.74 -15.02
N TRP A 54 7.53 -9.74 -14.23
CA TRP A 54 7.62 -10.52 -12.99
C TRP A 54 6.52 -10.13 -12.01
N SER A 55 6.03 -8.90 -12.11
CA SER A 55 4.98 -8.40 -11.25
C SER A 55 3.69 -9.21 -11.51
N GLU A 56 3.36 -9.57 -12.74
CA GLU A 56 2.16 -10.39 -13.04
C GLU A 56 2.14 -11.75 -12.33
N CYS A 57 3.31 -12.33 -12.06
CA CYS A 57 3.41 -13.64 -11.42
C CYS A 57 3.69 -13.57 -9.92
N PHE A 58 4.26 -12.49 -9.42
CA PHE A 58 4.74 -12.38 -8.05
C PHE A 58 4.40 -11.03 -7.43
N LYS A 59 4.12 -11.05 -6.13
CA LYS A 59 3.95 -9.84 -5.32
C LYS A 59 5.28 -9.33 -4.81
N ARG A 60 5.40 -8.01 -4.63
CA ARG A 60 6.56 -7.35 -4.01
C ARG A 60 7.88 -7.75 -4.68
N VAL A 61 7.90 -7.59 -6.01
CA VAL A 61 9.10 -7.77 -6.84
C VAL A 61 9.82 -6.43 -6.97
N PHE A 62 11.13 -6.46 -6.76
CA PHE A 62 12.01 -5.30 -6.91
C PHE A 62 13.01 -5.61 -8.02
N ILE A 63 13.06 -4.75 -9.02
CA ILE A 63 13.99 -4.88 -10.15
C ILE A 63 14.93 -3.68 -10.08
N ASP A 64 16.22 -3.94 -9.90
CA ASP A 64 17.25 -2.91 -9.95
C ASP A 64 18.11 -3.10 -11.21
N PRO A 65 17.88 -2.28 -12.25
CA PRO A 65 18.62 -2.37 -13.51
C PRO A 65 20.07 -1.91 -13.40
N VAL A 66 20.43 -1.15 -12.35
CA VAL A 66 21.81 -0.69 -12.14
C VAL A 66 22.66 -1.81 -11.58
N THR A 67 22.13 -2.57 -10.61
CA THR A 67 22.85 -3.71 -10.03
C THR A 67 22.64 -5.02 -10.77
N GLY A 68 21.63 -5.11 -11.64
CA GLY A 68 21.27 -6.34 -12.35
C GLY A 68 20.52 -7.34 -11.48
N SER A 69 19.81 -6.87 -10.45
CA SER A 69 19.16 -7.73 -9.46
C SER A 69 17.63 -7.75 -9.60
N ILE A 70 17.05 -8.94 -9.40
CA ILE A 70 15.60 -9.16 -9.28
C ILE A 70 15.37 -9.77 -7.90
N SER A 71 14.60 -9.11 -7.06
CA SER A 71 14.37 -9.52 -5.67
C SER A 71 12.88 -9.71 -5.37
N PHE A 72 12.56 -10.76 -4.63
CA PHE A 72 11.21 -11.11 -4.20
C PHE A 72 11.14 -10.98 -2.67
N MET A 73 10.21 -10.17 -2.17
CA MET A 73 10.03 -10.00 -0.72
C MET A 73 8.90 -10.89 -0.20
N ALA A 74 9.22 -11.69 0.81
CA ALA A 74 8.25 -12.27 1.73
C ALA A 74 8.18 -11.37 2.98
N PRO A 75 7.04 -10.73 3.25
CA PRO A 75 6.90 -9.81 4.38
C PRO A 75 6.97 -10.56 5.71
N SER A 76 7.41 -9.86 6.76
CA SER A 76 7.38 -10.40 8.11
C SER A 76 5.97 -10.38 8.71
N ALA A 77 5.74 -11.18 9.75
CA ALA A 77 4.47 -11.17 10.48
C ALA A 77 4.15 -9.79 11.09
N SER A 78 5.16 -9.03 11.49
CA SER A 78 4.96 -7.68 12.03
C SER A 78 4.53 -6.68 10.94
N HIS A 79 5.06 -6.82 9.72
CA HIS A 79 4.68 -6.03 8.56
C HIS A 79 3.23 -6.35 8.14
N GLU A 80 2.88 -7.63 8.00
CA GLU A 80 1.51 -8.09 7.69
C GLU A 80 0.49 -7.75 8.78
N ASN A 81 0.88 -7.77 10.06
CA ASN A 81 -0.03 -7.41 11.16
C ASN A 81 -0.52 -5.95 11.05
N ARG A 82 0.29 -5.04 10.53
CA ARG A 82 -0.06 -3.61 10.43
C ARG A 82 -1.03 -3.34 9.28
N SER A 83 -0.75 -3.89 8.10
CA SER A 83 -1.68 -3.81 6.95
C SER A 83 -3.01 -4.51 7.25
N SER A 84 -2.98 -5.70 7.86
CA SER A 84 -4.24 -6.37 8.25
C SER A 84 -4.99 -5.65 9.37
N SER A 85 -4.29 -4.94 10.27
CA SER A 85 -4.95 -4.11 11.28
C SER A 85 -5.64 -2.89 10.67
N SER A 86 -5.07 -2.27 9.62
CA SER A 86 -5.76 -1.19 8.91
C SER A 86 -7.01 -1.69 8.20
N ASP A 87 -7.00 -2.90 7.63
CA ASP A 87 -8.21 -3.49 7.04
C ASP A 87 -9.32 -3.69 8.07
N LEU A 88 -8.99 -4.12 9.29
CA LEU A 88 -9.96 -4.24 10.37
C LEU A 88 -10.55 -2.88 10.78
N VAL A 89 -9.72 -1.83 10.87
CA VAL A 89 -10.19 -0.47 11.15
C VAL A 89 -11.13 0.02 10.06
N MET A 90 -10.75 -0.12 8.79
CA MET A 90 -11.56 0.31 7.65
C MET A 90 -12.86 -0.47 7.54
N MET A 91 -12.83 -1.79 7.77
CA MET A 91 -14.05 -2.61 7.82
C MET A 91 -14.98 -2.17 8.97
N SER A 92 -14.45 -1.81 10.14
CA SER A 92 -15.27 -1.28 11.24
C SER A 92 -15.89 0.07 10.88
N LEU A 93 -15.19 0.94 10.15
CA LEU A 93 -15.74 2.19 9.62
C LEU A 93 -16.88 1.92 8.62
N ASP A 94 -16.68 1.00 7.68
CA ASP A 94 -17.71 0.60 6.70
C ASP A 94 -18.98 0.08 7.37
N ARG A 95 -18.84 -0.82 8.35
CA ARG A 95 -19.97 -1.33 9.17
C ARG A 95 -20.72 -0.24 9.93
N LYS A 96 -20.06 0.90 10.22
CA LYS A 96 -20.66 2.07 10.89
C LYS A 96 -21.22 3.08 9.89
N GLY A 97 -21.26 2.75 8.60
CA GLY A 97 -21.85 3.55 7.53
C GLY A 97 -20.91 4.60 6.95
N PHE A 98 -19.60 4.54 7.22
CA PHE A 98 -18.61 5.34 6.51
C PHE A 98 -18.17 4.57 5.25
N PRO A 99 -18.50 5.03 4.04
CA PRO A 99 -18.24 4.27 2.82
C PRO A 99 -16.74 4.10 2.58
N VAL A 100 -16.23 2.90 2.79
CA VAL A 100 -14.82 2.54 2.54
C VAL A 100 -14.70 1.09 2.09
N HIS A 101 -13.82 0.82 1.13
CA HIS A 101 -13.54 -0.53 0.64
C HIS A 101 -12.04 -0.76 0.43
N GLY A 102 -11.51 -1.87 0.94
CA GLY A 102 -10.07 -2.18 0.88
C GLY A 102 -9.68 -3.11 -0.27
N MET A 103 -8.53 -2.82 -0.90
CA MET A 103 -7.95 -3.58 -2.02
C MET A 103 -6.44 -3.78 -1.84
N GLY A 104 -6.01 -4.26 -0.65
CA GLY A 104 -4.60 -4.35 -0.23
C GLY A 104 -3.71 -5.35 -0.97
N SER A 105 -4.09 -5.76 -2.17
CA SER A 105 -3.34 -6.70 -3.01
C SER A 105 -3.40 -6.34 -4.48
N THR A 106 -4.00 -5.19 -4.79
CA THR A 106 -4.17 -4.69 -6.15
C THR A 106 -2.93 -3.91 -6.53
N ARG A 107 -2.39 -4.24 -7.71
CA ARG A 107 -1.30 -3.48 -8.31
C ARG A 107 -1.87 -2.34 -9.13
N PHE A 108 -1.24 -1.18 -9.00
CA PHE A 108 -1.58 -0.01 -9.80
C PHE A 108 -0.45 0.31 -10.78
N ARG A 109 -0.81 0.42 -12.06
CA ARG A 109 0.08 0.83 -13.14
C ARG A 109 -0.11 2.32 -13.40
N GLY A 110 0.96 3.10 -13.27
CA GLY A 110 0.97 4.53 -13.51
C GLY A 110 1.69 4.89 -14.83
N PRO A 111 1.88 6.20 -15.10
CA PRO A 111 2.54 6.64 -16.33
C PRO A 111 4.00 6.18 -16.43
N GLY A 112 4.41 5.79 -17.63
CA GLY A 112 5.80 5.45 -17.99
C GLY A 112 6.26 4.09 -17.47
N ASP A 113 5.39 3.07 -17.55
CA ASP A 113 5.64 1.69 -17.08
C ASP A 113 6.03 1.60 -15.60
N ARG A 114 5.74 2.64 -14.81
CA ARG A 114 5.91 2.62 -13.36
C ARG A 114 4.73 1.89 -12.74
N GLU A 115 5.01 1.07 -11.74
CA GLU A 115 4.01 0.34 -10.99
C GLU A 115 4.28 0.46 -9.50
N ALA A 116 3.23 0.39 -8.69
CA ALA A 116 3.39 0.18 -7.27
C ALA A 116 2.31 -0.76 -6.73
N GLU A 117 2.70 -1.49 -5.70
CA GLU A 117 1.86 -2.40 -4.94
C GLU A 117 1.87 -1.88 -3.49
N PRO A 118 0.83 -1.12 -3.07
CA PRO A 118 0.76 -0.61 -1.71
C PRO A 118 0.55 -1.76 -0.72
N ASP A 119 1.00 -1.58 0.53
CA ASP A 119 0.77 -2.57 1.59
C ASP A 119 -0.70 -2.69 1.97
N ALA A 120 -1.45 -1.58 1.90
CA ALA A 120 -2.90 -1.58 1.84
C ALA A 120 -3.41 -0.36 1.05
N CYS A 121 -4.61 -0.43 0.49
CA CYS A 121 -5.25 0.73 -0.12
C CYS A 121 -6.77 0.68 -0.02
N TYR A 122 -7.40 1.85 -0.09
CA TYR A 122 -8.82 1.99 0.16
C TYR A 122 -9.49 2.98 -0.81
N TYR A 123 -10.62 2.57 -1.38
CA TYR A 123 -11.60 3.48 -1.99
C TYR A 123 -12.50 4.03 -0.89
N ILE A 124 -12.81 5.32 -0.94
CA ILE A 124 -13.58 6.04 0.07
C ILE A 124 -14.68 6.87 -0.62
N GLY A 125 -15.83 7.00 0.03
CA GLY A 125 -16.89 7.90 -0.45
C GLY A 125 -17.51 7.44 -1.77
N ALA A 126 -17.57 8.33 -2.75
CA ALA A 126 -18.22 8.07 -4.03
C ALA A 126 -17.55 6.93 -4.82
N LYS A 127 -16.23 6.75 -4.69
CA LYS A 127 -15.52 5.66 -5.38
C LYS A 127 -15.99 4.27 -4.94
N VAL A 128 -16.48 4.13 -3.70
CA VAL A 128 -17.08 2.86 -3.23
C VAL A 128 -18.35 2.53 -3.99
N GLN A 129 -19.17 3.54 -4.35
CA GLN A 129 -20.38 3.30 -5.13
C GLN A 129 -20.05 2.85 -6.56
N HIS A 130 -19.03 3.45 -7.18
CA HIS A 130 -18.54 3.01 -8.49
C HIS A 130 -17.94 1.59 -8.43
N TYR A 131 -17.20 1.27 -7.37
CA TYR A 131 -16.71 -0.08 -7.13
C TYR A 131 -17.87 -1.09 -7.07
N LEU A 132 -18.91 -0.81 -6.28
CA LEU A 132 -20.07 -1.71 -6.15
C LEU A 132 -20.83 -1.87 -7.48
N ALA A 133 -21.00 -0.80 -8.25
CA ALA A 133 -21.59 -0.88 -9.58
C ALA A 133 -20.78 -1.80 -10.52
N ALA A 134 -19.45 -1.72 -10.47
CA ALA A 134 -18.58 -2.60 -11.24
C ALA A 134 -18.67 -4.07 -10.78
N VAL A 135 -18.85 -4.32 -9.47
CA VAL A 135 -19.12 -5.67 -8.94
C VAL A 135 -20.42 -6.23 -9.50
N GLU A 136 -21.48 -5.42 -9.59
CA GLU A 136 -22.78 -5.84 -10.14
C GLU A 136 -22.72 -6.13 -11.64
N GLU A 137 -21.89 -5.39 -12.39
CA GLU A 137 -21.66 -5.62 -13.83
C GLU A 137 -20.82 -6.88 -14.10
N GLY A 138 -19.91 -7.23 -13.19
CA GLY A 138 -19.15 -8.48 -13.20
C GLY A 138 -17.63 -8.28 -13.26
N ASN A 139 -16.90 -9.40 -13.28
CA ASN A 139 -15.44 -9.41 -13.06
C ASN A 139 -14.66 -8.51 -14.04
N GLU A 140 -15.02 -8.47 -15.34
CA GLU A 140 -14.32 -7.63 -16.32
C GLU A 140 -14.49 -6.13 -16.05
N ALA A 141 -15.66 -5.72 -15.59
CA ALA A 141 -15.93 -4.34 -15.20
C ALA A 141 -15.18 -3.98 -13.92
N LEU A 142 -15.15 -4.90 -12.94
CA LEU A 142 -14.37 -4.74 -11.71
C LEU A 142 -12.87 -4.61 -11.99
N ASP A 143 -12.32 -5.45 -12.87
CA ASP A 143 -10.92 -5.39 -13.28
C ASP A 143 -10.59 -4.08 -14.00
N ARG A 144 -11.52 -3.58 -14.84
CA ARG A 144 -11.39 -2.29 -15.51
C ARG A 144 -11.41 -1.14 -14.51
N PHE A 145 -12.37 -1.15 -13.59
CA PHE A 145 -12.46 -0.17 -12.51
C PHE A 145 -11.15 -0.09 -11.73
N ALA A 146 -10.60 -1.23 -11.30
CA ALA A 146 -9.35 -1.29 -10.56
C ALA A 146 -8.13 -0.76 -11.35
N ARG A 147 -8.13 -0.92 -12.69
CA ARG A 147 -7.06 -0.38 -13.56
C ARG A 147 -7.19 1.12 -13.80
N GLU A 148 -8.41 1.62 -13.94
CA GLU A 148 -8.68 3.00 -14.37
C GLU A 148 -8.89 3.96 -13.20
N THR A 149 -9.24 3.45 -12.02
CA THR A 149 -9.58 4.26 -10.85
C THR A 149 -8.55 4.07 -9.74
N PRO A 150 -7.77 5.11 -9.36
CA PRO A 150 -6.85 5.01 -8.24
C PRO A 150 -7.60 5.01 -6.90
N PRO A 151 -7.06 4.36 -5.86
CA PRO A 151 -7.61 4.43 -4.51
C PRO A 151 -7.52 5.85 -3.96
N ASP A 152 -8.32 6.17 -2.96
CA ASP A 152 -8.24 7.47 -2.27
C ASP A 152 -7.11 7.48 -1.26
N LEU A 153 -6.90 6.34 -0.59
CA LEU A 153 -5.90 6.16 0.45
C LEU A 153 -4.97 5.00 0.09
N VAL A 154 -3.67 5.20 0.20
CA VAL A 154 -2.68 4.13 0.24
C VAL A 154 -1.97 4.12 1.59
N LEU A 155 -1.62 2.94 2.06
CA LEU A 155 -0.86 2.71 3.27
C LEU A 155 0.43 1.97 2.92
N GLU A 156 1.53 2.45 3.48
CA GLU A 156 2.86 1.88 3.29
C GLU A 156 3.51 1.64 4.65
N VAL A 157 3.94 0.41 4.90
CA VAL A 157 4.65 0.04 6.12
C VAL A 157 6.14 0.01 5.81
N GLU A 158 6.85 1.04 6.25
CA GLU A 158 8.25 1.27 5.92
C GLU A 158 9.16 1.12 7.14
N ARG A 159 10.47 0.96 6.89
CA ARG A 159 11.53 1.25 7.85
C ARG A 159 12.12 2.59 7.48
N SER A 160 12.58 3.38 8.45
CA SER A 160 13.43 4.61 8.47
C SER A 160 14.20 5.13 7.21
N HIS A 161 14.21 4.42 6.09
CA HIS A 161 14.53 4.89 4.74
C HIS A 161 13.36 4.67 3.79
N ALA A 162 12.41 5.60 3.83
CA ALA A 162 11.28 5.69 2.93
C ALA A 162 11.69 5.73 1.47
N ASP A 163 10.93 5.05 0.61
CA ASP A 163 11.10 5.22 -0.83
C ASP A 163 10.62 6.62 -1.23
N ARG A 164 11.58 7.50 -1.50
CA ARG A 164 11.31 8.91 -1.87
C ARG A 164 10.54 9.02 -3.20
N GLY A 165 10.53 7.98 -4.03
CA GLY A 165 9.79 7.93 -5.29
C GLY A 165 8.30 7.67 -5.11
N LYS A 166 7.90 6.88 -4.10
CA LYS A 166 6.51 6.44 -3.90
C LYS A 166 5.50 7.59 -3.79
N PRO A 167 5.73 8.65 -3.00
CA PRO A 167 4.78 9.76 -2.92
C PRO A 167 4.54 10.44 -4.27
N SER A 168 5.58 10.61 -5.08
CA SER A 168 5.46 11.20 -6.42
C SER A 168 4.70 10.27 -7.38
N PHE A 169 4.97 8.96 -7.33
CA PHE A 169 4.25 7.97 -8.12
C PHE A 169 2.76 7.95 -7.79
N TYR A 170 2.41 7.84 -6.50
CA TYR A 170 1.00 7.80 -6.08
C TYR A 170 0.26 9.11 -6.38
N ARG A 171 0.96 10.25 -6.31
CA ARG A 171 0.41 11.52 -6.78
C ARG A 171 0.08 11.47 -8.26
N ASP A 172 1.03 11.05 -9.10
CA ASP A 172 0.85 10.99 -10.56
C ASP A 172 -0.26 10.01 -10.96
N LEU A 173 -0.47 8.96 -10.15
CA LEU A 173 -1.57 8.01 -10.28
C LEU A 173 -2.94 8.63 -9.90
N GLY A 174 -2.97 9.71 -9.12
CA GLY A 174 -4.19 10.37 -8.67
C GLY A 174 -4.71 9.90 -7.30
N VAL A 175 -3.86 9.27 -6.48
CA VAL A 175 -4.19 8.94 -5.09
C VAL A 175 -4.25 10.23 -4.26
N THR A 176 -5.25 10.35 -3.39
CA THR A 176 -5.48 11.55 -2.58
C THR A 176 -4.50 11.64 -1.42
N GLU A 177 -4.39 10.57 -0.64
CA GLU A 177 -3.62 10.55 0.60
C GLU A 177 -2.78 9.28 0.73
N MET A 178 -1.61 9.42 1.35
CA MET A 178 -0.75 8.31 1.73
C MET A 178 -0.50 8.32 3.23
N TRP A 179 -0.75 7.18 3.88
CA TRP A 179 -0.37 6.92 5.27
C TRP A 179 0.93 6.13 5.29
N ARG A 180 1.94 6.70 5.95
CA ARG A 180 3.23 6.05 6.15
C ARG A 180 3.33 5.59 7.58
N LEU A 181 3.50 4.28 7.76
CA LEU A 181 3.71 3.65 9.05
C LEU A 181 5.20 3.32 9.15
N ASP A 182 5.94 4.11 9.93
CA ASP A 182 7.35 3.83 10.19
C ASP A 182 7.48 2.86 11.36
N MET A 183 8.20 1.77 11.12
CA MET A 183 8.60 0.83 12.14
C MET A 183 9.96 1.24 12.71
N SER A 184 9.91 1.94 13.85
CA SER A 184 11.10 2.24 14.65
C SER A 184 11.72 0.95 15.23
N GLU A 185 13.05 0.91 15.34
CA GLU A 185 13.76 -0.17 16.07
C GLU A 185 13.36 -0.25 17.56
N ASN A 186 12.67 0.77 18.08
CA ASN A 186 12.25 0.87 19.48
C ASN A 186 10.81 0.41 19.74
N ASP A 187 10.17 -0.34 18.83
CA ASP A 187 8.77 -0.80 18.92
C ASP A 187 7.74 0.33 19.08
N ARG A 188 8.09 1.56 18.67
CA ARG A 188 7.14 2.67 18.58
C ARG A 188 6.77 2.89 17.14
N ASP A 189 5.55 2.52 16.81
CA ASP A 189 4.97 2.83 15.50
C ASP A 189 4.73 4.34 15.41
N GLU A 190 5.17 4.92 14.31
CA GLU A 190 4.85 6.29 13.94
C GLU A 190 3.98 6.28 12.69
N VAL A 191 2.97 7.14 12.67
CA VAL A 191 2.13 7.37 11.49
C VAL A 191 2.39 8.79 11.02
N ALA A 192 2.56 8.96 9.72
CA ALA A 192 2.58 10.26 9.08
C ALA A 192 1.59 10.26 7.90
N PHE A 193 0.87 11.36 7.74
CA PHE A 193 -0.01 11.56 6.60
C PHE A 193 0.66 12.45 5.58
N LEU A 194 0.47 12.11 4.31
CA LEU A 194 0.86 12.91 3.17
C LEU A 194 -0.39 13.20 2.33
N ASP A 195 -0.78 14.46 2.23
CA ASP A 195 -1.68 14.92 1.18
C ASP A 195 -0.88 14.92 -0.12
N LEU A 196 -1.17 13.97 -1.00
CA LEU A 196 -0.47 13.79 -2.27
C LEU A 196 -0.91 14.83 -3.30
N GLN A 197 -2.09 15.42 -3.13
CA GLN A 197 -2.71 16.36 -4.07
C GLN A 197 -2.60 17.82 -3.61
N ALA A 198 -1.82 18.09 -2.55
CA ALA A 198 -1.52 19.44 -2.11
C ALA A 198 -0.94 20.30 -3.27
N PRO A 199 -1.24 21.62 -3.34
CA PRO A 199 -0.96 22.44 -4.52
C PRO A 199 0.50 22.50 -4.98
N ARG A 200 1.45 22.27 -4.06
CA ARG A 200 2.90 22.31 -4.33
C ARG A 200 3.52 20.91 -4.43
N GLY A 201 2.70 19.87 -4.55
CA GLY A 201 3.09 18.48 -4.49
C GLY A 201 2.93 17.86 -3.10
N PRO A 202 3.32 16.58 -2.94
CA PRO A 202 3.03 15.83 -1.72
C PRO A 202 3.54 16.54 -0.48
N ALA A 203 2.66 16.76 0.50
CA ALA A 203 2.97 17.54 1.70
C ALA A 203 2.43 16.86 2.96
N PRO A 204 3.10 17.01 4.13
CA PRO A 204 2.57 16.49 5.39
C PRO A 204 1.20 17.07 5.73
N ALA A 205 0.33 16.24 6.30
CA ALA A 205 -0.97 16.66 6.81
C ALA A 205 -1.10 16.33 8.31
N GLU A 206 -1.68 17.26 9.07
CA GLU A 206 -1.93 17.06 10.52
C GLU A 206 -3.20 16.23 10.79
N THR A 207 -4.15 16.28 9.85
CA THR A 207 -5.38 15.49 9.84
C THR A 207 -5.56 14.84 8.47
N SER A 208 -6.19 13.68 8.42
CA SER A 208 -6.47 13.00 7.16
C SER A 208 -7.43 13.82 6.29
N VAL A 209 -7.11 13.88 5.01
CA VAL A 209 -7.91 14.51 3.96
C VAL A 209 -9.11 13.63 3.59
N VAL A 210 -8.90 12.31 3.54
CA VAL A 210 -9.93 11.34 3.15
C VAL A 210 -10.75 10.80 4.32
N LEU A 211 -10.24 10.91 5.54
CA LEU A 211 -10.93 10.61 6.80
C LEU A 211 -10.90 11.84 7.73
N PRO A 212 -11.71 12.88 7.46
CA PRO A 212 -11.69 14.15 8.19
C PRO A 212 -11.77 13.97 9.71
N GLY A 213 -10.91 14.69 10.44
CA GLY A 213 -10.83 14.62 11.90
C GLY A 213 -9.93 13.51 12.44
N ALA A 214 -9.57 12.50 11.63
CA ALA A 214 -8.57 11.53 12.03
C ALA A 214 -7.17 12.18 12.05
N THR A 215 -6.44 12.00 13.13
CA THR A 215 -5.03 12.42 13.29
C THR A 215 -4.12 11.19 13.22
N PRO A 216 -2.80 11.37 13.04
CA PRO A 216 -1.86 10.25 13.13
C PRO A 216 -1.94 9.50 14.47
N ALA A 217 -2.14 10.22 15.58
CA ALA A 217 -2.31 9.64 16.91
C ALA A 217 -3.58 8.77 17.00
N PHE A 218 -4.69 9.25 16.43
CA PHE A 218 -5.93 8.48 16.33
C PHE A 218 -5.72 7.18 15.53
N VAL A 219 -5.04 7.25 14.39
CA VAL A 219 -4.79 6.06 13.56
C VAL A 219 -3.90 5.06 14.29
N LEU A 220 -2.85 5.52 14.97
CA LEU A 220 -2.01 4.65 15.81
C LEU A 220 -2.83 3.92 16.89
N GLU A 221 -3.72 4.64 17.59
CA GLU A 221 -4.60 4.03 18.60
C GLU A 221 -5.56 3.01 17.98
N ALA A 222 -6.20 3.37 16.86
CA ALA A 222 -7.13 2.49 16.15
C ALA A 222 -6.47 1.19 15.69
N LEU A 223 -5.28 1.28 15.06
CA LEU A 223 -4.49 0.13 14.64
C LEU A 223 -4.08 -0.73 15.84
N ALA A 224 -3.68 -0.12 16.94
CA ALA A 224 -3.31 -0.79 18.17
C ALA A 224 -4.48 -1.57 18.81
N LEU A 225 -5.69 -1.02 18.77
CA LEU A 225 -6.91 -1.69 19.25
C LEU A 225 -7.30 -2.84 18.32
N ALA A 226 -7.24 -2.63 17.00
CA ALA A 226 -7.55 -3.64 15.99
C ALA A 226 -6.59 -4.85 16.07
N ALA A 227 -5.28 -4.60 16.16
CA ALA A 227 -4.25 -5.63 16.30
C ALA A 227 -4.48 -6.52 17.53
N ARG A 228 -5.00 -5.94 18.62
CA ARG A 228 -5.31 -6.63 19.88
C ARG A 228 -6.75 -7.14 19.96
N ARG A 229 -7.52 -7.05 18.87
CA ARG A 229 -8.94 -7.47 18.80
C ARG A 229 -9.84 -6.78 19.84
N ARG A 230 -9.50 -5.56 20.27
CA ARG A 230 -10.27 -4.77 21.26
C ARG A 230 -11.40 -4.00 20.57
N TYR A 231 -12.30 -4.72 19.92
CA TYR A 231 -13.29 -4.12 19.00
C TYR A 231 -14.29 -3.19 19.68
N ALA A 232 -14.70 -3.44 20.93
CA ALA A 232 -15.61 -2.54 21.63
C ALA A 232 -15.00 -1.14 21.87
N GLU A 233 -13.69 -1.09 22.15
CA GLU A 233 -12.97 0.16 22.33
C GLU A 233 -12.65 0.83 21.01
N LEU A 234 -12.30 0.04 19.99
CA LEU A 234 -12.16 0.53 18.62
C LEU A 234 -13.48 1.17 18.17
N ASP A 235 -14.61 0.51 18.39
CA ASP A 235 -15.92 1.02 18.02
C ASP A 235 -16.23 2.34 18.73
N THR A 236 -15.92 2.45 20.03
CA THR A 236 -16.08 3.69 20.80
C THR A 236 -15.17 4.81 20.29
N LEU A 237 -13.95 4.49 19.85
CA LEU A 237 -13.03 5.45 19.24
C LEU A 237 -13.56 5.94 17.88
N LEU A 238 -14.01 5.01 17.03
CA LEU A 238 -14.58 5.34 15.72
C LEU A 238 -15.90 6.12 15.83
N ASP A 239 -16.76 5.80 16.79
CA ASP A 239 -18.03 6.51 17.00
C ASP A 239 -17.81 7.98 17.34
N ARG A 240 -16.77 8.29 18.13
CA ARG A 240 -16.36 9.68 18.42
C ARG A 240 -15.94 10.41 17.15
N LEU A 241 -15.05 9.81 16.35
CA LEU A 241 -14.64 10.38 15.06
C LEU A 241 -15.85 10.68 14.17
N LEU A 242 -16.73 9.69 13.99
CA LEU A 242 -17.90 9.83 13.11
C LEU A 242 -18.90 10.86 13.63
N LEU A 243 -19.04 11.01 14.95
CA LEU A 243 -19.87 12.05 15.56
C LEU A 243 -19.31 13.44 15.26
N ASP A 244 -18.01 13.64 15.47
CA ASP A 244 -17.32 14.91 15.21
C ASP A 244 -17.42 15.30 13.73
N MET A 245 -17.24 14.33 12.82
CA MET A 245 -17.42 14.53 11.37
C MET A 245 -18.83 14.99 11.00
N ARG A 246 -19.86 14.46 11.66
CA ARG A 246 -21.26 14.86 11.43
C ARG A 246 -21.51 16.28 11.94
N GLN A 247 -20.94 16.64 13.09
CA GLN A 247 -21.09 17.96 13.70
C GLN A 247 -20.30 19.05 12.95
N ALA A 248 -19.19 18.68 12.31
CA ALA A 248 -18.37 19.60 11.52
C ALA A 248 -18.96 19.95 10.14
N ARG A 249 -19.98 19.22 9.65
CA ARG A 249 -20.69 19.60 8.43
C ARG A 249 -21.60 20.80 8.73
N PRO A 250 -21.48 21.93 8.04
CA PRO A 250 -22.41 23.03 8.23
C PRO A 250 -23.82 22.59 7.86
N GLU A 251 -24.79 22.82 8.76
CA GLU A 251 -26.21 22.73 8.46
C GLU A 251 -26.54 23.73 7.36
N GLY A 252 -26.67 23.30 6.09
CA GLY A 252 -26.84 24.29 5.03
C GLY A 252 -26.82 23.79 3.59
N ARG A 253 -27.73 22.87 3.24
CA ARG A 253 -28.44 22.88 1.95
C ARG A 253 -29.66 22.00 2.09
N SER A 254 -30.74 22.60 2.61
CA SER A 254 -32.09 22.09 2.37
C SER A 254 -32.23 21.90 0.87
N ALA A 255 -32.60 20.68 0.46
CA ALA A 255 -33.07 20.42 -0.89
C ALA A 255 -34.26 21.36 -1.12
N GLU A 256 -34.07 22.40 -1.94
CA GLU A 256 -35.19 23.06 -2.59
C GLU A 256 -35.90 21.98 -3.40
N ALA A 257 -37.11 21.65 -2.97
CA ALA A 257 -38.02 20.82 -3.76
C ALA A 257 -38.20 21.46 -5.14
N PRO A 258 -38.23 20.69 -6.23
CA PRO A 258 -38.50 21.24 -7.54
C PRO A 258 -39.91 21.87 -7.52
N GLY A 259 -39.94 23.18 -7.75
CA GLY A 259 -41.15 23.95 -7.93
C GLY A 259 -41.98 23.38 -9.07
N ARG A 260 -43.30 23.45 -8.87
CA ARG A 260 -44.39 22.99 -9.73
C ARG A 260 -44.31 23.44 -11.18
#